data_AF-A0AAJ8M1K9-F1
#
_entry.id   AF-A0AAJ8M1K9-F1
#
_cell.length_a   1.000
_cell.length_b   1.000
_cell.length_c   1.000
_cell.angle_alpha   90.00
_cell.angle_beta   90.00
_cell.angle_gamma   90.00
#
_symmetry.space_group_name_H-M   'P 1'
#
loop_
_entity.id
_entity.type
_entity.pdbx_description
1 polymer ?
#
loop_
_entity_poly.entity_id
_entity_poly.type
_entity_poly.pdbx_seq_one_letter_code
_entity_poly.pdbx_strand_id
1 'polypeptide(L)'
;MDIAQRYYFIQGNSRSGQGRLAEALHYHTLGLEVCRKVLGDPIPTAGSCYRVGDIEAKMGDLQAAIETLLEANRMYGNLALGGSYPYGGVARASWRLSPVYAHVEKQDEALHAKNEAV
;
A
#
# COMPACT_ATOMS: atom_id res chain seq x y z
N MET A 1 -0.81 11.14 16.56
CA MET A 1 -1.40 11.34 15.20
C MET A 1 -1.67 12.82 14.96
N ASP A 2 -1.09 13.41 13.92
CA ASP A 2 -1.38 14.80 13.50
C ASP A 2 -2.81 14.89 12.92
N ILE A 3 -3.48 16.03 13.10
CA ILE A 3 -4.84 16.31 12.61
C ILE A 3 -4.89 16.14 11.09
N ALA A 4 -3.86 16.62 10.38
CA ALA A 4 -3.76 16.50 8.92
C ALA A 4 -3.69 15.03 8.48
N GLN A 5 -2.85 14.22 9.13
CA GLN A 5 -2.73 12.79 8.86
C GLN A 5 -4.07 12.07 9.07
N ARG A 6 -4.79 12.40 10.15
CA ARG A 6 -6.09 11.79 10.46
C ARG A 6 -7.15 12.18 9.46
N TYR A 7 -7.19 13.44 9.06
CA TYR A 7 -8.10 13.94 8.05
C TYR A 7 -7.92 13.18 6.74
N TYR A 8 -6.69 13.10 6.23
CA TYR A 8 -6.40 12.43 4.96
C TYR A 8 -6.68 10.93 5.01
N PHE A 9 -6.35 10.25 6.11
CA PHE A 9 -6.65 8.82 6.27
C PHE A 9 -8.16 8.53 6.21
N ILE A 10 -8.98 9.34 6.89
CA ILE A 10 -10.44 9.17 6.90
C ILE A 10 -11.03 9.47 5.51
N GLN A 11 -10.60 10.55 4.85
CA GLN A 11 -11.06 10.89 3.51
C GLN A 11 -10.71 9.79 2.50
N GLY A 12 -9.47 9.30 2.52
CA GLY A 12 -9.03 8.21 1.64
C GLY A 12 -9.86 6.94 1.83
N ASN A 13 -10.14 6.55 3.08
CA ASN A 13 -11.00 5.40 3.38
C ASN A 13 -12.43 5.59 2.85
N SER A 14 -12.99 6.79 3.02
CA SER A 14 -14.34 7.10 2.55
C SER A 14 -14.45 7.03 1.02
N ARG A 15 -13.48 7.59 0.30
CA ARG A 15 -13.43 7.54 -1.18
C ARG A 15 -13.20 6.12 -1.69
N SER A 16 -12.34 5.35 -1.01
CA SER A 16 -12.13 3.93 -1.33
C SER A 16 -13.42 3.12 -1.17
N GLY A 17 -14.18 3.35 -0.09
CA GLY A 17 -15.49 2.73 0.11
C GLY A 17 -16.55 3.11 -0.95
N GLN A 18 -16.37 4.25 -1.62
CA GLN A 18 -17.20 4.70 -2.75
C GLN A 18 -16.68 4.19 -4.11
N GLY A 19 -15.61 3.39 -4.16
CA GLY A 19 -14.99 2.94 -5.41
C GLY A 19 -14.19 4.02 -6.15
N ARG A 20 -14.02 5.21 -5.57
CA ARG A 20 -13.31 6.36 -6.16
C ARG A 20 -11.81 6.22 -5.91
N LEU A 21 -11.20 5.26 -6.61
CA LEU A 21 -9.82 4.82 -6.36
C LEU A 21 -8.78 5.94 -6.56
N ALA A 22 -8.90 6.75 -7.60
CA ALA A 22 -7.97 7.86 -7.85
C ALA A 22 -7.96 8.91 -6.73
N GLU A 23 -9.14 9.23 -6.18
CA GLU A 23 -9.24 10.17 -5.06
C GLU A 23 -8.78 9.55 -3.75
N ALA A 24 -9.04 8.25 -3.55
CA ALA A 24 -8.52 7.52 -2.41
C ALA A 24 -6.99 7.51 -2.42
N LEU A 25 -6.38 7.28 -3.59
CA LEU A 25 -4.93 7.36 -3.78
C LEU A 25 -4.42 8.75 -3.40
N HIS A 26 -5.01 9.81 -3.97
CA HIS A 26 -4.62 11.19 -3.70
C HIS A 26 -4.61 11.50 -2.20
N TYR A 27 -5.68 11.17 -1.48
CA TYR A 27 -5.74 11.41 -0.03
C TYR A 27 -4.74 10.58 0.76
N HIS A 28 -4.56 9.30 0.44
CA HIS A 28 -3.58 8.47 1.15
C HIS A 28 -2.13 8.91 0.88
N THR A 29 -1.82 9.38 -0.33
CA THR A 29 -0.52 9.97 -0.68
C THR A 29 -0.27 11.28 0.06
N LEU A 30 -1.26 12.17 0.16
CA LEU A 30 -1.15 13.39 0.97
C LEU A 30 -0.91 13.08 2.45
N GLY A 31 -1.61 12.07 2.99
CA GLY A 31 -1.36 11.56 4.33
C GLY A 31 0.08 11.07 4.51
N LEU A 32 0.61 10.36 3.51
CA LEU A 32 1.98 9.86 3.51
C LEU A 32 3.02 10.99 3.47
N GLU A 33 2.81 12.03 2.65
CA GLU A 33 3.70 13.19 2.59
C GLU A 33 3.78 13.95 3.91
N VAL A 34 2.64 14.14 4.59
CA VAL A 34 2.60 14.74 5.94
C VAL A 34 3.43 13.91 6.91
N CYS A 35 3.29 12.58 6.86
CA CYS A 35 4.05 11.66 7.71
C CYS A 35 5.54 11.55 7.37
N ARG A 36 5.95 11.87 6.15
CA ARG A 36 7.38 11.93 5.78
C ARG A 36 8.01 13.24 6.27
N LYS A 37 7.23 14.32 6.33
CA LYS A 37 7.70 15.66 6.76
C LYS A 37 7.68 15.83 8.28
N VAL A 38 6.73 15.23 8.97
CA VAL A 38 6.62 15.21 10.43
C VAL A 38 7.07 13.83 10.88
N LEU A 39 7.85 13.68 11.96
CA LEU A 39 8.07 12.39 12.64
C LEU A 39 6.72 11.91 13.23
N GLY A 40 5.81 11.54 12.35
CA GLY A 40 4.42 11.22 12.63
C GLY A 40 4.32 9.86 13.29
N ASP A 41 3.12 9.56 13.78
CA ASP A 41 2.84 8.29 14.43
C ASP A 41 3.02 7.14 13.42
N PRO A 42 3.93 6.18 13.69
CA PRO A 42 4.32 5.18 12.71
C PRO A 42 3.21 4.17 12.38
N ILE A 43 2.22 3.97 13.27
CA ILE A 43 1.08 3.06 13.05
C ILE A 43 0.13 3.57 11.94
N PRO A 44 -0.45 4.78 12.04
CA PRO A 44 -1.32 5.32 10.99
C PRO A 44 -0.55 5.64 9.70
N THR A 45 0.76 5.84 9.78
CA THR A 45 1.60 5.99 8.59
C THR A 45 1.69 4.68 7.82
N ALA A 46 2.04 3.59 8.50
CA ALA A 46 2.05 2.25 7.90
C ALA A 46 0.68 1.86 7.31
N GLY A 47 -0.42 2.26 7.98
CA GLY A 47 -1.77 2.05 7.48
C GLY A 47 -2.10 2.85 6.21
N SER A 48 -1.52 4.04 6.05
CA SER A 48 -1.66 4.85 4.84
C SER A 48 -0.83 4.26 3.69
N CYS A 49 0.43 3.86 3.94
CA CYS A 49 1.24 3.13 2.95
C CYS A 49 0.51 1.89 2.43
N TYR A 50 -0.03 1.08 3.34
CA TYR A 50 -0.78 -0.12 2.96
C TYR A 50 -1.97 0.20 2.03
N ARG A 51 -2.72 1.28 2.31
CA ARG A 51 -3.85 1.71 1.49
C ARG A 51 -3.42 2.18 0.10
N VAL A 52 -2.32 2.93 0.01
CA VAL A 52 -1.74 3.37 -1.27
C VAL A 52 -1.37 2.15 -2.11
N GLY A 53 -0.59 1.21 -1.55
CA GLY A 53 -0.17 0.02 -2.28
C GLY A 53 -1.33 -0.89 -2.72
N ASP A 54 -2.40 -1.02 -1.93
CA ASP A 54 -3.61 -1.74 -2.38
C ASP A 54 -4.32 -1.05 -3.55
N ILE A 55 -4.33 0.28 -3.57
CA ILE A 55 -4.95 1.06 -4.65
C ILE A 55 -4.08 1.00 -5.91
N GLU A 56 -2.76 1.13 -5.80
CA GLU A 56 -1.79 0.95 -6.90
C GLU A 56 -1.95 -0.43 -7.56
N ALA A 57 -2.05 -1.49 -6.76
CA ALA A 57 -2.32 -2.84 -7.26
C ALA A 57 -3.66 -2.93 -8.01
N LYS A 58 -4.72 -2.27 -7.52
CA LYS A 58 -6.03 -2.23 -8.19
C LYS A 58 -6.02 -1.43 -9.49
N MET A 59 -5.12 -0.46 -9.62
CA MET A 59 -4.94 0.33 -10.85
C MET A 59 -4.00 -0.33 -11.86
N GLY A 60 -3.33 -1.43 -11.47
CA GLY A 60 -2.40 -2.17 -12.33
C GLY A 60 -0.94 -1.70 -12.25
N ASP A 61 -0.62 -0.74 -11.37
CA ASP A 61 0.76 -0.33 -11.12
C ASP A 61 1.41 -1.24 -10.07
N LEU A 62 1.75 -2.45 -10.52
CA LEU A 62 2.20 -3.53 -9.64
C LEU A 62 3.57 -3.24 -9.02
N GLN A 63 4.45 -2.54 -9.73
CA GLN A 63 5.78 -2.19 -9.24
C GLN A 63 5.70 -1.17 -8.11
N ALA A 64 4.94 -0.08 -8.29
CA ALA A 64 4.70 0.90 -7.24
C ALA A 64 4.01 0.25 -6.02
N ALA A 65 3.03 -0.62 -6.28
CA ALA A 65 2.33 -1.34 -5.22
C ALA A 65 3.27 -2.19 -4.35
N ILE A 66 4.22 -2.92 -4.96
CA ILE A 66 5.20 -3.73 -4.24
C ILE A 66 6.06 -2.85 -3.33
N GLU A 67 6.63 -1.78 -3.89
CA GLU A 67 7.51 -0.88 -3.16
C GLU A 67 6.79 -0.27 -1.94
N THR A 68 5.58 0.24 -2.16
CA THR A 68 4.77 0.86 -1.10
C THR A 68 4.31 -0.14 -0.04
N LEU A 69 3.93 -1.37 -0.43
CA LEU A 69 3.53 -2.43 0.51
C LEU A 69 4.71 -2.95 1.33
N LEU A 70 5.91 -3.03 0.76
CA LEU A 70 7.13 -3.40 1.48
C LEU A 70 7.53 -2.31 2.50
N GLU A 71 7.40 -1.04 2.14
CA GLU A 71 7.59 0.08 3.08
C GLU A 71 6.60 -0.04 4.26
N ALA A 72 5.31 -0.26 3.97
CA ALA A 72 4.29 -0.47 5.00
C ALA A 72 4.65 -1.63 5.93
N ASN A 73 5.09 -2.76 5.36
CA ASN A 73 5.46 -3.96 6.10
C ASN A 73 6.68 -3.72 7.01
N ARG A 74 7.70 -3.03 6.51
CA ARG A 74 8.88 -2.64 7.28
C ARG A 74 8.50 -1.74 8.46
N MET A 75 7.59 -0.79 8.25
CA MET A 75 7.09 0.08 9.31
C MET A 75 6.34 -0.70 10.38
N TYR A 76 5.46 -1.64 10.00
CA TYR A 76 4.76 -2.50 10.94
C TYR A 76 5.71 -3.45 11.71
N GLY A 77 6.73 -4.00 11.03
CA GLY A 77 7.74 -4.88 11.63
C GLY A 77 8.63 -4.16 12.65
N ASN A 78 9.07 -2.93 12.34
CA ASN A 78 9.89 -2.11 13.23
C ASN A 78 9.18 -1.73 14.54
N LEU A 79 7.84 -1.80 14.58
CA LEU A 79 7.04 -1.50 15.77
C LEU A 79 6.84 -2.71 16.70
N ALA A 80 7.48 -3.85 16.42
CA ALA A 80 7.27 -5.12 17.12
C ALA A 80 5.78 -5.57 17.16
N LEU A 81 4.97 -5.08 16.21
CA LEU A 81 3.54 -5.39 16.09
C LEU A 81 3.28 -6.75 15.42
N GLY A 82 4.30 -7.62 15.34
CA GLY A 82 4.26 -8.94 14.70
C GLY A 82 3.30 -9.97 15.31
N GLY A 83 2.36 -9.54 16.17
CA GLY A 83 1.34 -10.42 16.73
C GLY A 83 0.27 -9.77 17.61
N SER A 84 0.35 -8.47 17.96
CA SER A 84 -0.49 -7.89 19.02
C SER A 84 -1.44 -6.76 18.59
N TYR A 85 -1.41 -6.31 17.33
CA TYR A 85 -2.44 -5.37 16.85
C TYR A 85 -3.60 -6.16 16.21
N PRO A 86 -4.87 -5.92 16.58
CA PRO A 86 -6.04 -6.65 16.08
C PRO A 86 -6.32 -6.49 14.56
N TYR A 87 -5.39 -5.86 13.83
CA TYR A 87 -5.40 -5.60 12.40
C TYR A 87 -4.00 -5.83 11.81
N GLY A 88 -3.47 -7.06 11.90
CA GLY A 88 -2.10 -7.43 11.50
C GLY A 88 -1.68 -6.90 10.12
N GLY A 89 -1.00 -5.75 10.10
CA GLY A 89 -0.59 -5.06 8.88
C GLY A 89 0.42 -5.85 8.07
N VAL A 90 1.30 -6.60 8.76
CA VAL A 90 2.26 -7.54 8.14
C VAL A 90 1.52 -8.63 7.36
N ALA A 91 0.60 -9.35 8.01
CA ALA A 91 -0.17 -10.41 7.38
C ALA A 91 -1.02 -9.90 6.21
N ARG A 92 -1.59 -8.69 6.32
CA ARG A 92 -2.43 -8.08 5.28
C ARG A 92 -1.61 -7.57 4.10
N ALA A 93 -0.46 -6.96 4.35
CA ALA A 93 0.49 -6.54 3.31
C ALA A 93 1.03 -7.76 2.57
N SER A 94 1.48 -8.80 3.29
CA SER A 94 1.93 -10.06 2.69
C SER A 94 0.82 -10.77 1.90
N TRP A 95 -0.41 -10.81 2.41
CA TRP A 95 -1.56 -11.37 1.68
C TRP A 95 -1.88 -10.58 0.42
N ARG A 96 -1.64 -9.25 0.42
CA ARG A 96 -1.87 -8.40 -0.75
C ARG A 96 -0.73 -8.38 -1.76
N LEU A 97 0.50 -8.57 -1.31
CA LEU A 97 1.68 -8.78 -2.14
C LEU A 97 1.59 -10.08 -2.95
N SER A 98 1.03 -11.15 -2.38
CA SER A 98 0.93 -12.46 -3.03
C SER A 98 0.25 -12.46 -4.42
N PRO A 99 -0.95 -11.88 -4.61
CA PRO A 99 -1.55 -11.77 -5.94
C PRO A 99 -0.84 -10.77 -6.87
N VAL A 100 -0.16 -9.76 -6.32
CA VAL A 100 0.62 -8.79 -7.10
C VAL A 100 1.84 -9.48 -7.70
N TYR A 101 2.60 -10.23 -6.91
CA TYR A 101 3.74 -11.03 -7.39
C TYR A 101 3.32 -12.08 -8.43
N ALA A 102 2.23 -12.81 -8.18
CA ALA A 102 1.71 -13.78 -9.14
C ALA A 102 1.28 -13.15 -10.48
N HIS A 103 0.93 -11.86 -10.50
CA HIS A 103 0.64 -11.14 -11.74
C HIS A 103 1.90 -10.66 -12.45
N VAL A 104 2.91 -10.19 -11.72
CA VAL A 104 4.21 -9.78 -12.27
C VAL A 104 4.91 -10.99 -12.91
N GLU A 105 5.01 -12.12 -12.19
CA GLU A 105 5.62 -13.35 -12.72
C GLU A 105 4.96 -13.79 -14.04
N LYS A 106 3.63 -13.75 -14.12
CA LYS A 106 2.90 -14.09 -15.35
C LYS A 106 3.13 -13.11 -16.49
N GLN A 107 3.37 -11.82 -16.19
CA GLN A 107 3.68 -10.82 -17.20
C GLN A 107 5.10 -11.01 -17.75
N ASP A 108 6.06 -11.34 -16.88
CA ASP A 108 7.43 -11.65 -17.26
C ASP A 108 7.50 -12.93 -18.11
N GLU A 109 6.79 -13.99 -17.73
CA GLU A 109 6.66 -15.22 -18.53
C GLU A 109 6.05 -14.95 -19.92
N ALA A 110 4.98 -14.15 -19.98
CA ALA A 110 4.33 -13.80 -21.25
C ALA A 110 5.24 -12.97 -22.17
N LEU A 111 6.06 -12.08 -21.60
CA LEU A 111 7.04 -11.29 -22.36
C LEU A 111 8.18 -12.17 -22.88
N HIS A 112 8.69 -13.10 -22.05
CA HIS A 112 9.73 -14.05 -22.44
C HIS A 112 9.26 -14.94 -23.60
N ALA A 113 8.08 -15.55 -23.48
CA ALA A 113 7.50 -16.40 -24.52
C ALA A 113 7.26 -15.64 -25.84
N LYS A 114 6.92 -14.35 -25.77
CA LYS A 114 6.77 -13.51 -26.98
C LYS A 114 8.11 -13.20 -27.65
N ASN A 115 9.17 -13.01 -26.87
CA ASN A 115 10.51 -12.72 -27.39
C ASN A 115 11.19 -13.97 -27.96
N GLU A 116 10.86 -15.17 -27.48
CA GLU A 116 11.31 -16.45 -28.05
C GLU A 116 10.53 -16.87 -29.31
N ALA A 117 9.33 -16.31 -29.51
CA ALA A 117 8.47 -16.58 -30.67
C ALA A 117 8.77 -15.69 -31.90
N VAL A 118 9.84 -14.89 -31.85
CA VAL A 118 10.35 -14.03 -32.96
C VAL A 118 11.68 -14.58 -33.45
#